data_AF-A0A9D5ZM13-F1
#
_entry.id   AF-A0A9D5ZM13-F1
#
_cell.length_a   1.000
_cell.length_b   1.000
_cell.length_c   1.000
_cell.angle_alpha   90.00
_cell.angle_beta   90.00
_cell.angle_gamma   90.00
#
_symmetry.space_group_name_H-M   'P 1'
#
loop_
_entity.id
_entity.type
_entity.pdbx_description
1 polymer ?
#
loop_
_entity_poly.entity_id
_entity_poly.type
_entity_poly.pdbx_seq_one_letter_code
_entity_poly.pdbx_strand_id
1 'polypeptide(L)'
;MRDNWCVGYSDRYTVAVWVGNLDGGPMWSVSGVMGAAPVYQELMDALHTNNDRYRPTPPKAVVKKGSDYYLAGTLPGEKLQDLYWKKRIAYPTEGMIVALDPDIPTENQKILIRVEADVSAALALVLTLNDRPLPLDKSSLTSMWRPTTRGKYNLRLKASVGGETFDTISFEVR
;
A
#
# COMPACT_ATOMS: atom_id res chain seq x y z
N MET A 1 26.28 -14.45 -16.61
CA MET A 1 26.31 -12.99 -16.35
C MET A 1 27.29 -12.38 -17.34
N ARG A 2 26.98 -11.29 -18.06
CA ARG A 2 27.89 -10.70 -19.06
C ARG A 2 28.72 -9.56 -18.47
N ASP A 3 28.05 -8.71 -17.71
CA ASP A 3 28.63 -7.57 -17.01
C ASP A 3 28.54 -7.78 -15.51
N ASN A 4 29.59 -7.39 -14.81
CA ASN A 4 29.62 -7.32 -13.38
C ASN A 4 30.07 -5.92 -12.95
N TRP A 5 29.21 -5.23 -12.20
CA TRP A 5 29.46 -3.89 -11.71
C TRP A 5 29.48 -3.86 -10.18
N CYS A 6 30.44 -3.14 -9.62
CA CYS A 6 30.42 -2.69 -8.24
C CYS A 6 30.65 -1.17 -8.23
N VAL A 7 29.70 -0.43 -7.65
CA VAL A 7 29.75 1.02 -7.58
C VAL A 7 29.51 1.45 -6.15
N GLY A 8 30.33 2.38 -5.67
CA GLY A 8 30.18 2.96 -4.35
C GLY A 8 30.97 4.24 -4.22
N TYR A 9 30.84 4.89 -3.07
CA TYR A 9 31.42 6.20 -2.85
C TYR A 9 31.85 6.38 -1.40
N SER A 10 32.77 7.31 -1.19
CA SER A 10 33.11 7.93 0.08
C SER A 10 32.86 9.44 0.00
N ASP A 11 33.23 10.16 1.05
CA ASP A 11 33.24 11.62 1.06
C ASP A 11 34.17 12.22 -0.01
N ARG A 12 35.20 11.48 -0.45
CA ARG A 12 36.22 11.96 -1.40
C ARG A 12 36.24 11.26 -2.75
N TYR A 13 35.82 10.00 -2.81
CA TYR A 13 35.96 9.19 -4.01
C TYR A 13 34.62 8.60 -4.45
N THR A 14 34.41 8.52 -5.76
CA THR A 14 33.39 7.66 -6.36
C THR A 14 34.11 6.63 -7.20
N VAL A 15 33.86 5.35 -6.95
CA VAL A 15 34.52 4.25 -7.62
C VAL A 15 33.46 3.38 -8.28
N ALA A 16 33.65 3.12 -9.56
CA ALA A 16 32.87 2.16 -10.33
C ALA A 16 33.83 1.15 -10.95
N VAL A 17 33.65 -0.13 -10.64
CA VAL A 17 34.43 -1.23 -11.21
C VAL A 17 33.52 -2.05 -12.10
N TRP A 18 33.98 -2.31 -13.32
CA TRP A 18 33.38 -3.25 -14.24
C TRP A 18 34.31 -4.46 -14.44
N VAL A 19 33.72 -5.64 -14.48
CA VAL A 19 34.37 -6.88 -14.86
C VAL A 19 33.47 -7.59 -15.88
N GLY A 20 34.03 -7.95 -17.02
CA GLY A 20 33.32 -8.64 -18.10
C GLY A 20 34.27 -9.08 -19.20
N ASN A 21 33.79 -9.95 -20.08
CA ASN A 21 34.53 -10.29 -21.30
C ASN A 21 34.40 -9.12 -22.29
N LEU A 22 35.52 -8.66 -22.87
CA LEU A 22 35.53 -7.51 -23.79
C LEU A 22 34.74 -7.74 -25.08
N ASP A 23 34.58 -9.00 -25.48
CA ASP A 23 33.75 -9.42 -26.61
C ASP A 23 32.24 -9.50 -26.26
N GLY A 24 31.89 -9.17 -25.02
CA GLY A 24 30.53 -9.23 -24.49
C GLY A 24 30.05 -10.66 -24.20
N GLY A 25 30.90 -11.68 -24.34
CA GLY A 25 30.54 -13.08 -24.09
C GLY A 25 30.10 -13.36 -22.64
N PRO A 26 29.31 -14.40 -22.38
CA PRO A 26 28.87 -14.73 -21.02
C PRO A 26 30.05 -15.19 -20.14
N MET A 27 30.12 -14.66 -18.92
CA MET A 27 30.96 -15.22 -17.85
C MET A 27 30.21 -16.34 -17.12
N TRP A 28 30.92 -17.43 -16.86
CA TRP A 28 30.43 -18.60 -16.16
C TRP A 28 30.85 -18.57 -14.71
N SER A 29 29.94 -18.90 -13.79
CA SER A 29 30.22 -19.01 -12.35
C SER A 29 30.75 -17.73 -11.68
N VAL A 30 30.52 -16.55 -12.26
CA VAL A 30 30.87 -15.25 -11.67
C VAL A 30 29.61 -14.52 -11.24
N SER A 31 29.59 -14.08 -9.99
CA SER A 31 28.56 -13.20 -9.41
C SER A 31 29.13 -11.81 -9.12
N GLY A 32 28.22 -10.85 -8.89
CA GLY A 32 28.54 -9.48 -8.44
C GLY A 32 29.66 -9.41 -7.40
N VAL A 33 29.44 -10.17 -6.33
CA VAL A 33 30.26 -10.24 -5.11
C VAL A 33 31.62 -10.90 -5.37
N MET A 34 31.74 -11.77 -6.36
CA MET A 34 32.99 -12.51 -6.65
C MET A 34 33.85 -11.87 -7.75
N GLY A 35 33.32 -10.91 -8.52
CA GLY A 35 34.06 -10.27 -9.62
C GLY A 35 34.44 -8.82 -9.32
N ALA A 36 33.51 -7.87 -9.49
CA ALA A 36 33.83 -6.44 -9.35
C ALA A 36 33.98 -5.98 -7.89
N ALA A 37 33.30 -6.62 -6.93
CA ALA A 37 33.31 -6.19 -5.53
C ALA A 37 34.68 -6.30 -4.81
N PRO A 38 35.48 -7.37 -4.98
CA PRO A 38 36.81 -7.46 -4.35
C PRO A 38 37.78 -6.41 -4.89
N VAL A 39 37.75 -6.12 -6.20
CA VAL A 39 38.57 -5.07 -6.83
C VAL A 39 38.16 -3.69 -6.31
N TYR A 40 36.86 -3.44 -6.19
CA TYR A 40 36.35 -2.21 -5.56
C TYR A 40 36.85 -2.07 -4.12
N GLN A 41 36.83 -3.14 -3.33
CA GLN A 41 37.27 -3.13 -1.95
C GLN A 41 38.76 -2.78 -1.83
N GLU A 42 39.61 -3.46 -2.60
CA GLU A 42 41.05 -3.20 -2.59
C GLU A 42 41.38 -1.76 -2.99
N LEU A 43 40.69 -1.23 -4.00
CA LEU A 43 40.86 0.17 -4.41
C LEU A 43 40.42 1.14 -3.31
N MET A 44 39.27 0.90 -2.68
CA MET A 44 38.79 1.76 -1.59
C MET A 44 39.73 1.70 -0.39
N ASP A 45 40.27 0.54 -0.02
CA ASP A 45 41.25 0.41 1.07
C ASP A 45 42.55 1.16 0.73
N ALA A 46 43.03 1.04 -0.51
CA ALA A 46 44.20 1.78 -0.99
C ALA A 46 43.98 3.30 -0.98
N LEU A 47 42.82 3.77 -1.44
CA LEU A 47 42.47 5.20 -1.50
C LEU A 47 42.31 5.86 -0.12
N HIS A 48 41.99 5.08 0.91
CA HIS A 48 41.72 5.56 2.27
C HIS A 48 42.85 5.26 3.27
N THR A 49 44.07 4.95 2.82
CA THR A 49 45.23 4.76 3.72
C THR A 49 45.49 5.96 4.63
N ASN A 50 45.19 7.19 4.15
CA ASN A 50 45.21 8.41 4.96
C ASN A 50 43.78 8.76 5.43
N ASN A 51 43.54 8.48 6.71
CA ASN A 51 42.23 8.31 7.33
C ASN A 51 41.52 9.64 7.69
N ASP A 52 41.60 10.67 6.84
CA ASP A 52 40.73 11.84 7.02
C ASP A 52 39.30 11.43 6.70
N ARG A 53 38.49 11.31 7.76
CA ARG A 53 37.09 10.92 7.69
C ARG A 53 36.22 12.15 7.78
N TYR A 54 35.69 12.63 6.66
CA TYR A 54 34.57 13.55 6.72
C TYR A 54 33.28 12.75 6.92
N ARG A 55 32.54 13.05 7.99
CA ARG A 55 31.18 12.55 8.20
C ARG A 55 30.20 13.65 7.81
N PRO A 56 29.43 13.49 6.72
CA PRO A 56 28.47 14.50 6.32
C PRO A 56 27.42 14.70 7.42
N THR A 57 27.05 15.95 7.65
CA THR A 57 25.90 16.25 8.51
C THR A 57 24.63 15.79 7.79
N PRO A 58 23.72 15.06 8.46
CA PRO A 58 22.46 14.64 7.84
C PRO A 58 21.72 15.85 7.23
N PRO A 59 21.14 15.72 6.03
CA PRO A 59 20.32 16.77 5.44
C PRO A 59 19.15 17.17 6.35
N LYS A 60 18.68 18.42 6.28
CA LYS A 60 17.56 18.92 7.10
C LYS A 60 16.27 18.08 6.97
N ALA A 61 16.09 17.40 5.84
CA ALA A 61 14.94 16.52 5.59
C ALA A 61 15.02 15.18 6.35
N VAL A 62 16.17 14.87 6.96
CA VAL A 62 16.39 13.65 7.72
C VAL A 62 16.25 13.94 9.21
N VAL A 63 15.36 13.23 9.88
CA VAL A 63 15.07 13.35 11.31
C VAL A 63 15.63 12.13 12.04
N LYS A 64 16.33 12.35 13.14
CA LYS A 64 16.85 11.27 14.00
C LYS A 64 15.83 10.90 15.07
N LYS A 65 15.52 9.61 15.22
CA LYS A 65 14.68 9.07 16.30
C LYS A 65 15.37 7.84 16.90
N GLY A 66 15.80 7.96 18.16
CA GLY A 66 16.63 6.93 18.79
C GLY A 66 18.00 6.79 18.11
N SER A 67 18.34 5.56 17.71
CA SER A 67 19.55 5.25 16.93
C SER A 67 19.41 5.50 15.42
N ASP A 68 18.18 5.67 14.93
CA ASP A 68 17.88 5.58 13.50
C ASP A 68 17.58 6.95 12.89
N TYR A 69 17.70 7.02 11.56
CA TYR A 69 17.42 8.21 10.76
C TYR A 69 16.25 7.94 9.80
N TYR A 70 15.33 8.89 9.70
CA TYR A 70 14.11 8.80 8.91
C TYR A 70 13.96 10.02 8.02
N LEU A 71 13.24 9.90 6.90
CA LEU A 71 12.76 11.09 6.21
C LEU A 71 11.65 11.74 7.05
N ALA A 72 11.60 13.08 7.04
CA ALA A 72 10.51 13.80 7.67
C ALA A 72 9.16 13.31 7.10
N GLY A 73 8.19 13.01 7.98
CA GLY A 73 6.89 12.44 7.60
C GLY A 73 6.88 10.92 7.42
N THR A 74 8.01 10.22 7.58
CA THR A 74 8.06 8.74 7.54
C THR A 74 8.45 8.12 8.88
N LEU A 75 8.30 8.86 9.99
CA LEU A 75 8.69 8.38 11.30
C LEU A 75 7.74 7.25 11.75
N PRO A 76 8.28 6.11 12.23
CA PRO A 76 7.46 5.05 12.80
C PRO A 76 6.69 5.57 14.02
N GLY A 77 5.37 5.39 14.05
CA GLY A 77 4.53 5.75 15.19
C GLY A 77 3.75 7.06 15.06
N GLU A 78 3.73 7.73 13.91
CA GLU A 78 2.50 8.45 13.56
C GLU A 78 1.36 7.44 13.52
N LYS A 79 0.23 7.75 14.15
CA LYS A 79 -0.89 6.82 14.28
C LYS A 79 -1.45 6.50 12.90
N LEU A 80 -0.98 5.40 12.31
CA LEU A 80 -1.63 4.77 11.16
C LEU A 80 -3.11 4.46 11.44
N GLN A 81 -3.52 4.36 12.72
CA GLN A 81 -4.94 4.22 13.09
C GLN A 81 -5.83 5.34 12.53
N ASP A 82 -5.34 6.57 12.41
CA ASP A 82 -6.13 7.69 11.88
C ASP A 82 -6.19 7.69 10.34
N LEU A 83 -5.25 7.00 9.68
CA LEU A 83 -5.17 6.86 8.22
C LEU A 83 -5.91 5.63 7.67
N TYR A 84 -6.02 4.56 8.47
CA TYR A 84 -6.45 3.23 7.97
C TYR A 84 -7.90 2.84 8.32
N TRP A 85 -8.56 3.46 9.30
CA TRP A 85 -9.91 3.07 9.69
C TRP A 85 -10.96 4.14 9.40
N LYS A 86 -11.06 4.55 8.13
CA LYS A 86 -12.25 5.29 7.69
C LYS A 86 -13.45 4.36 7.72
N LYS A 87 -14.46 4.70 8.55
CA LYS A 87 -15.80 4.08 8.49
C LYS A 87 -16.44 4.45 7.16
N ARG A 88 -16.37 3.57 6.16
CA ARG A 88 -16.84 3.87 4.80
C ARG A 88 -17.46 2.66 4.11
N ILE A 89 -18.21 2.94 3.05
CA ILE A 89 -18.72 1.92 2.13
C ILE A 89 -17.63 1.66 1.09
N ALA A 90 -17.06 0.45 1.10
CA ALA A 90 -16.00 0.06 0.19
C ALA A 90 -16.54 -0.47 -1.14
N TYR A 91 -17.75 -1.04 -1.14
CA TYR A 91 -18.43 -1.54 -2.33
C TYR A 91 -19.95 -1.59 -2.11
N PRO A 92 -20.79 -1.22 -3.09
CA PRO A 92 -20.41 -0.57 -4.35
C PRO A 92 -19.82 0.83 -4.11
N THR A 93 -19.06 1.33 -5.08
CA THR A 93 -18.50 2.70 -5.04
C THR A 93 -19.50 3.72 -5.58
N GLU A 94 -19.24 5.01 -5.32
CA GLU A 94 -20.04 6.11 -5.87
C GLU A 94 -20.16 6.01 -7.41
N GLY A 95 -21.38 6.15 -7.91
CA GLY A 95 -21.71 6.10 -9.33
C GLY A 95 -21.63 4.72 -9.99
N MET A 96 -21.35 3.65 -9.23
CA MET A 96 -21.19 2.31 -9.80
C MET A 96 -22.49 1.84 -10.48
N ILE A 97 -22.36 1.24 -11.67
CA ILE A 97 -23.45 0.55 -12.35
C ILE A 97 -23.26 -0.95 -12.18
N VAL A 98 -24.26 -1.62 -11.63
CA VAL A 98 -24.30 -3.08 -11.45
C VAL A 98 -25.31 -3.65 -12.43
N ALA A 99 -24.86 -4.55 -13.30
CA ALA A 99 -25.73 -5.24 -14.24
C ALA A 99 -26.26 -6.55 -13.63
N LEU A 100 -27.55 -6.80 -13.79
CA LEU A 100 -28.15 -8.10 -13.47
C LEU A 100 -27.97 -9.08 -14.61
N ASP A 101 -27.44 -10.25 -14.30
CA ASP A 101 -27.23 -11.32 -15.27
C ASP A 101 -28.54 -12.15 -15.42
N PRO A 102 -29.14 -12.23 -16.62
CA PRO A 102 -30.37 -12.97 -16.85
C PRO A 102 -30.21 -14.49 -16.69
N ASP A 103 -29.00 -15.03 -16.83
CA ASP A 103 -28.74 -16.48 -16.72
C ASP A 103 -28.63 -16.93 -15.25
N ILE A 104 -28.39 -15.99 -14.32
CA ILE A 104 -28.38 -16.27 -12.89
C ILE A 104 -29.82 -16.29 -12.37
N PRO A 105 -30.28 -17.38 -11.71
CA PRO A 105 -31.60 -17.42 -11.10
C PRO A 105 -31.83 -16.25 -10.14
N THR A 106 -33.03 -15.67 -10.13
CA THR A 106 -33.35 -14.43 -9.40
C THR A 106 -33.08 -14.55 -7.89
N GLU A 107 -33.18 -15.75 -7.32
CA GLU A 107 -32.84 -16.05 -5.92
C GLU A 107 -31.33 -15.96 -5.61
N ASN A 108 -30.50 -16.15 -6.63
CA ASN A 108 -29.03 -16.15 -6.55
C ASN A 108 -28.42 -14.82 -6.99
N GLN A 109 -29.20 -13.94 -7.62
CA GLN A 109 -28.77 -12.58 -7.98
C GLN A 109 -28.64 -11.68 -6.74
N LYS A 110 -27.53 -11.80 -6.02
CA LYS A 110 -27.22 -10.99 -4.83
C LYS A 110 -26.02 -10.09 -5.11
N ILE A 111 -26.16 -8.83 -4.72
CA ILE A 111 -25.11 -7.82 -4.78
C ILE A 111 -24.44 -7.78 -3.41
N LEU A 112 -23.12 -8.01 -3.40
CA LEU A 112 -22.30 -7.77 -2.22
C LEU A 112 -22.32 -6.28 -1.90
N ILE A 113 -22.47 -5.95 -0.63
CA ILE A 113 -22.16 -4.63 -0.09
C ILE A 113 -21.09 -4.84 0.98
N ARG A 114 -20.01 -4.08 0.91
CA ARG A 114 -18.87 -4.20 1.80
C ARG A 114 -18.62 -2.87 2.50
N VAL A 115 -18.46 -2.93 3.81
CA VAL A 115 -18.08 -1.82 4.67
C VAL A 115 -16.64 -2.03 5.12
N GLU A 116 -15.89 -0.94 5.21
CA GLU A 116 -14.57 -0.91 5.82
C GLU A 116 -14.68 -0.09 7.10
N ALA A 117 -14.33 -0.71 8.22
CA ALA A 117 -14.33 -0.11 9.55
C ALA A 117 -13.51 -0.99 10.50
N ASP A 118 -13.17 -0.46 11.67
CA ASP A 118 -12.68 -1.28 12.77
C ASP A 118 -13.79 -2.26 13.20
N VAL A 119 -13.44 -3.55 13.29
CA VAL A 119 -14.36 -4.62 13.74
C VAL A 119 -14.85 -4.34 15.17
N SER A 120 -14.05 -3.68 16.00
CA SER A 120 -14.48 -3.24 17.34
C SER A 120 -15.64 -2.24 17.28
N ALA A 121 -15.75 -1.46 16.20
CA ALA A 121 -16.82 -0.51 15.95
C ALA A 121 -18.02 -1.13 15.22
N ALA A 122 -17.93 -2.37 14.72
CA ALA A 122 -18.94 -3.01 13.87
C ALA A 122 -20.33 -3.02 14.51
N LEU A 123 -20.41 -3.28 15.82
CA LEU A 123 -21.67 -3.29 16.58
C LEU A 123 -22.39 -1.93 16.57
N ALA A 124 -21.65 -0.84 16.41
CA ALA A 124 -22.19 0.52 16.39
C ALA A 124 -22.53 1.03 14.97
N LEU A 125 -22.45 0.17 13.94
CA LEU A 125 -22.73 0.55 12.55
C LEU A 125 -24.13 0.13 12.10
N VAL A 126 -24.81 1.01 11.39
CA VAL A 126 -26.08 0.72 10.71
C VAL A 126 -25.92 1.03 9.23
N LEU A 127 -26.21 0.04 8.39
CA LEU A 127 -26.25 0.21 6.94
C LEU A 127 -27.70 0.40 6.52
N THR A 128 -27.97 1.42 5.71
CA THR A 128 -29.30 1.65 5.14
C THR A 128 -29.24 1.79 3.63
N LEU A 129 -30.24 1.26 2.93
CA LEU A 129 -30.44 1.39 1.50
C LEU A 129 -31.78 2.08 1.25
N ASN A 130 -31.76 3.24 0.61
CA ASN A 130 -32.94 4.11 0.43
C ASN A 130 -33.68 4.31 1.77
N ASP A 131 -32.90 4.63 2.82
CA ASP A 131 -33.35 4.81 4.21
C ASP A 131 -33.96 3.58 4.90
N ARG A 132 -33.94 2.40 4.26
CA ARG A 132 -34.35 1.14 4.89
C ARG A 132 -33.13 0.39 5.44
N PRO A 133 -33.17 -0.15 6.67
CA PRO A 133 -32.07 -0.94 7.21
C PRO A 133 -31.73 -2.14 6.34
N LEU A 134 -30.44 -2.37 6.13
CA LEU A 134 -29.90 -3.60 5.56
C LEU A 134 -29.18 -4.41 6.64
N PRO A 135 -29.29 -5.75 6.62
CA PRO A 135 -28.51 -6.60 7.52
C PRO A 135 -27.02 -6.43 7.21
N LEU A 136 -26.20 -6.25 8.24
CA LEU A 136 -24.75 -6.20 8.13
C LEU A 136 -24.18 -7.28 9.02
N ASP A 137 -23.50 -8.27 8.43
CA ASP A 137 -22.71 -9.23 9.19
C ASP A 137 -21.55 -8.47 9.85
N LYS A 138 -21.53 -8.49 11.18
CA LYS A 138 -20.57 -7.73 11.98
C LYS A 138 -19.17 -8.33 11.97
N SER A 139 -19.05 -9.61 11.65
CA SER A 139 -17.77 -10.31 11.59
C SER A 139 -17.05 -10.05 10.26
N SER A 140 -17.80 -10.06 9.15
CA SER A 140 -17.26 -9.85 7.81
C SER A 140 -17.39 -8.41 7.30
N LEU A 141 -18.21 -7.58 7.96
CA LEU A 141 -18.62 -6.24 7.50
C LEU A 141 -19.22 -6.26 6.09
N THR A 142 -19.99 -7.32 5.80
CA THR A 142 -20.66 -7.49 4.51
C THR A 142 -22.17 -7.65 4.62
N SER A 143 -22.86 -7.35 3.53
CA SER A 143 -24.28 -7.64 3.32
C SER A 143 -24.46 -8.22 1.93
N MET A 144 -25.22 -9.31 1.81
CA MET A 144 -25.64 -9.85 0.52
C MET A 144 -27.06 -9.38 0.24
N TRP A 145 -27.19 -8.29 -0.50
CA TRP A 145 -28.48 -7.69 -0.80
C TRP A 145 -29.05 -8.18 -2.12
N ARG A 146 -30.35 -8.48 -2.17
CA ARG A 146 -31.04 -8.87 -3.38
C ARG A 146 -31.83 -7.67 -3.94
N PRO A 147 -31.50 -7.17 -5.15
CA PRO A 147 -32.27 -6.11 -5.77
C PRO A 147 -33.69 -6.58 -6.11
N THR A 148 -34.69 -5.80 -5.71
CA THR A 148 -36.09 -6.05 -6.04
C THR A 148 -36.54 -5.32 -7.29
N THR A 149 -35.87 -4.22 -7.64
CA THR A 149 -36.15 -3.39 -8.81
C THR A 149 -34.85 -2.92 -9.47
N ARG A 150 -34.89 -2.56 -10.75
CA ARG A 150 -33.81 -1.81 -11.40
C ARG A 150 -33.95 -0.33 -11.05
N GLY A 151 -32.85 0.43 -11.09
CA GLY A 151 -32.84 1.86 -10.82
C GLY A 151 -31.72 2.30 -9.89
N LYS A 152 -31.80 3.55 -9.44
CA LYS A 152 -30.80 4.18 -8.56
C LYS A 152 -31.08 3.84 -7.09
N TYR A 153 -30.00 3.64 -6.36
CA TYR A 153 -30.00 3.28 -4.96
C TYR A 153 -29.01 4.16 -4.19
N ASN A 154 -29.40 4.57 -2.98
CA ASN A 154 -28.56 5.32 -2.06
C ASN A 154 -28.22 4.46 -0.84
N LEU A 155 -26.94 4.19 -0.62
CA LEU A 155 -26.43 3.51 0.57
C LEU A 155 -25.89 4.55 1.55
N ARG A 156 -26.23 4.38 2.83
CA ARG A 156 -25.70 5.20 3.92
C ARG A 156 -25.17 4.32 5.03
N LEU A 157 -23.98 4.64 5.52
CA LEU A 157 -23.38 4.06 6.71
C LEU A 157 -23.54 5.06 7.85
N LYS A 158 -24.22 4.65 8.92
CA LYS A 158 -24.58 5.50 10.06
C LYS A 158 -24.12 4.90 11.39
N ALA A 159 -24.01 5.74 12.41
CA ALA A 159 -23.91 5.31 13.80
C ALA A 159 -25.26 4.74 14.26
N SER A 160 -25.23 3.68 15.07
CA SER A 160 -26.43 3.11 15.71
C SER A 160 -27.04 4.03 16.75
N VAL A 161 -26.23 4.91 17.35
CA VAL A 161 -26.63 5.90 18.35
C VAL A 161 -26.30 7.29 17.81
N GLY A 162 -27.20 8.25 17.99
CA GLY A 162 -26.99 9.65 17.58
C GLY A 162 -27.23 9.96 16.10
N GLY A 163 -27.33 8.93 15.24
CA GLY A 163 -27.74 9.09 13.85
C GLY A 163 -26.72 9.77 12.93
N GLU A 164 -25.48 9.97 13.40
CA GLU A 164 -24.37 10.48 12.58
C GLU A 164 -24.17 9.61 11.34
N THR A 165 -24.01 10.23 10.18
CA THR A 165 -23.73 9.54 8.93
C THR A 165 -22.24 9.59 8.65
N PHE A 166 -21.59 8.43 8.59
CA PHE A 166 -20.17 8.29 8.32
C PHE A 166 -19.86 8.35 6.82
N ASP A 167 -20.72 7.76 6.00
CA ASP A 167 -20.53 7.72 4.55
C ASP A 167 -21.87 7.58 3.82
N THR A 168 -21.93 8.09 2.59
CA THR A 168 -23.08 7.99 1.71
C THR A 168 -22.62 7.83 0.28
N ILE A 169 -23.11 6.79 -0.39
CA ILE A 169 -22.85 6.57 -1.82
C ILE A 169 -24.13 6.28 -2.59
N SER A 170 -24.12 6.57 -3.89
CA SER A 170 -25.18 6.22 -4.82
C SER A 170 -24.67 5.27 -5.90
N PHE A 171 -25.48 4.29 -6.28
CA PHE A 171 -25.17 3.34 -7.34
C PHE A 171 -26.45 2.98 -8.12
N GLU A 172 -26.32 2.37 -9.30
CA GLU A 172 -27.43 2.02 -10.17
C GLU A 172 -27.44 0.52 -10.46
N VAL A 173 -28.61 -0.11 -10.41
CA VAL A 173 -28.80 -1.49 -10.87
C VAL A 173 -29.54 -1.47 -12.20
N ARG A 174 -28.94 -2.06 -13.24
CA ARG A 174 -29.47 -2.10 -14.60
C ARG A 174 -29.76 -3.50 -15.10
#